data_AF-A0AAE4WMP0-F1
#
_entry.id   AF-A0AAE4WMP0-F1
#
_cell.length_a   1.000
_cell.length_b   1.000
_cell.length_c   1.000
_cell.angle_alpha   90.00
_cell.angle_beta   90.00
_cell.angle_gamma   90.00
#
_symmetry.space_group_name_H-M   'P 1'
#
loop_
_entity.id
_entity.type
_entity.pdbx_description
1 polymer ?
#
loop_
_entity_poly.entity_id
_entity_poly.type
_entity_poly.pdbx_seq_one_letter_code
_entity_poly.pdbx_strand_id
1 'polypeptide(L)' 'MTGSGAAELHSRESIAYVRQMLGELRLVAEKEGAQMLCYLIEMAFEEAGDLQRRHKAPRMISNAKRSL' A
#
# COMPACT_ATOMS: atom_id res chain seq x y z
N MET A 1 18.43 2.13 19.38
CA MET A 1 16.98 1.89 19.17
C MET A 1 16.51 2.67 17.94
N THR A 2 16.93 2.31 16.72
CA THR A 2 16.49 2.98 15.46
C THR A 2 16.62 2.01 14.28
N GLY A 3 15.86 0.92 14.28
CA GLY A 3 15.80 -0.03 13.14
C GLY A 3 14.42 -0.11 12.48
N SER A 4 13.35 0.05 13.27
CA SER A 4 11.96 -0.16 12.81
C SER A 4 11.45 0.93 11.87
N GLY A 5 11.86 2.19 12.04
CA GLY A 5 11.35 3.32 11.25
C GLY A 5 11.86 3.34 9.81
N ALA A 6 13.11 2.93 9.57
CA ALA A 6 13.68 2.86 8.23
C ALA A 6 13.05 1.73 7.41
N ALA A 7 12.81 0.57 8.03
CA ALA A 7 12.12 -0.55 7.39
C ALA A 7 10.70 -0.19 6.94
N GLU A 8 9.95 0.53 7.79
CA GLU A 8 8.58 1.00 7.49
C GLU A 8 8.56 1.97 6.30
N LEU A 9 9.53 2.88 6.22
CA LEU A 9 9.68 3.83 5.10
C LEU A 9 10.02 3.09 3.80
N HIS A 10 10.96 2.14 3.85
CA HIS A 10 11.31 1.30 2.70
C HIS A 10 10.11 0.46 2.22
N SER A 11 9.31 -0.10 3.13
CA SER A 11 8.08 -0.82 2.76
C SER A 11 7.06 0.11 2.09
N ARG A 12 6.89 1.34 2.58
CA ARG A 12 5.99 2.33 1.97
C ARG A 12 6.42 2.78 0.58
N GLU A 13 7.72 3.00 0.37
CA GLU A 13 8.30 3.30 -0.93
C GLU A 13 8.13 2.12 -1.89
N SER A 14 8.34 0.90 -1.40
CA SER A 14 8.12 -0.34 -2.16
C SER A 14 6.66 -0.47 -2.61
N ILE A 15 5.70 -0.17 -1.74
CA ILE A 15 4.27 -0.19 -2.08
C ILE A 15 3.94 0.90 -3.11
N ALA A 16 4.49 2.10 -2.97
CA ALA A 16 4.30 3.18 -3.95
C ALA A 16 4.81 2.76 -5.34
N TYR A 17 5.98 2.13 -5.40
CA TYR A 17 6.56 1.61 -6.62
C TYR A 17 5.69 0.51 -7.27
N VAL A 18 5.17 -0.43 -6.47
CA VAL A 18 4.23 -1.46 -6.97
C VAL A 18 2.96 -0.83 -7.56
N ARG A 19 2.40 0.20 -6.93
CA ARG A 19 1.22 0.92 -7.48
C ARG A 19 1.52 1.58 -8.82
N GLN A 20 2.72 2.14 -9.00
CA GLN A 20 3.14 2.65 -10.30
C GLN A 20 3.19 1.53 -11.35
N MET A 21 3.82 0.40 -11.04
CA MET A 21 3.87 -0.75 -11.96
C MET A 21 2.48 -1.28 -12.33
N LEU A 22 1.55 -1.34 -11.38
CA LEU A 22 0.16 -1.73 -11.64
C LEU A 22 -0.53 -0.75 -12.60
N GLY A 23 -0.27 0.55 -12.47
CA GLY A 23 -0.77 1.56 -13.41
C GLY A 23 -0.27 1.32 -14.84
N GLU A 24 1.03 1.08 -15.01
CA GLU A 24 1.61 0.77 -16.33
C GLU A 24 1.02 -0.52 -16.92
N LEU A 25 0.86 -1.58 -16.12
CA LEU A 25 0.28 -2.85 -16.57
C LEU A 25 -1.18 -2.71 -17.00
N ARG A 26 -1.96 -1.83 -16.33
CA ARG A 26 -3.34 -1.55 -16.72
C ARG A 26 -3.39 -0.97 -18.14
N LEU A 27 -2.50 -0.04 -18.46
CA LEU A 27 -2.42 0.54 -19.82
C LEU A 27 -2.08 -0.51 -20.87
N VAL A 28 -1.22 -1.48 -20.54
CA VAL A 28 -0.92 -2.60 -21.44
C VAL A 28 -2.14 -3.49 -21.63
N ALA A 29 -2.80 -3.89 -20.53
CA ALA A 29 -3.99 -4.74 -20.58
C ALA A 29 -5.16 -4.09 -21.34
N GLU A 30 -5.34 -2.78 -21.21
CA GLU A 30 -6.34 -2.01 -21.95
C GLU A 30 -6.08 -2.05 -23.46
N LYS A 31 -4.82 -1.88 -23.88
CA LYS A 31 -4.42 -1.95 -25.30
C LYS A 31 -4.68 -3.33 -25.91
N GLU A 32 -4.50 -4.38 -25.12
CA GLU A 32 -4.77 -5.77 -25.53
C GLU A 32 -6.27 -6.14 -25.43
N GLY A 33 -7.14 -5.23 -24.97
CA GLY A 33 -8.57 -5.51 -24.79
C GLY A 33 -8.86 -6.54 -23.70
N ALA A 34 -7.92 -6.76 -22.77
CA ALA A 34 -8.01 -7.80 -21.74
C ALA A 34 -8.81 -7.30 -20.52
N GLN A 35 -10.14 -7.13 -20.65
CA GLN A 35 -10.96 -6.50 -19.62
C GLN A 35 -10.90 -7.19 -18.25
N MET A 36 -10.86 -8.52 -18.22
CA MET A 36 -10.71 -9.27 -16.96
C MET A 36 -9.37 -8.96 -16.27
N LEU A 37 -8.29 -8.79 -17.04
CA LEU A 37 -6.98 -8.43 -16.49
C LEU A 37 -6.99 -6.99 -15.96
N CYS A 38 -7.61 -6.04 -16.67
CA CYS A 38 -7.78 -4.68 -16.16
C CYS A 38 -8.49 -4.66 -14.80
N TYR A 39 -9.56 -5.45 -14.66
CA TYR A 39 -10.30 -5.58 -13.40
C TYR A 39 -9.42 -6.11 -12.26
N LEU A 40 -8.64 -7.17 -12.51
CA LEU A 40 -7.73 -7.73 -11.51
C LEU A 40 -6.63 -6.74 -11.10
N ILE A 41 -6.07 -5.99 -12.07
CA ILE A 41 -5.06 -4.97 -11.82
C ILE A 41 -5.62 -3.82 -10.99
N GLU A 42 -6.84 -3.39 -11.27
CA GLU A 42 -7.51 -2.30 -10.55
C GLU A 42 -7.82 -2.69 -9.11
N MET A 43 -8.31 -3.92 -8.87
CA MET A 43 -8.46 -4.45 -7.50
C MET A 43 -7.13 -4.50 -6.75
N ALA A 44 -6.05 -4.96 -7.39
CA ALA A 44 -4.73 -5.01 -6.78
C ALA A 44 -4.19 -3.61 -6.45
N PHE A 45 -4.48 -2.61 -7.30
CA PHE A 45 -4.09 -1.22 -7.09
C PHE A 45 -4.78 -0.61 -5.85
N GLU A 46 -6.07 -0.88 -5.68
CA GLU A 46 -6.84 -0.45 -4.51
C GLU A 46 -6.33 -1.11 -3.21
N GLU A 47 -6.11 -2.42 -3.22
CA GLU A 47 -5.57 -3.14 -2.05
C GLU A 47 -4.18 -2.63 -1.65
N ALA A 48 -3.30 -2.36 -2.63
CA ALA A 48 -2.00 -1.73 -2.37
C ALA A 48 -2.14 -0.32 -1.79
N GLY A 49 -3.15 0.44 -2.21
CA GLY A 49 -3.49 1.75 -1.64
C GLY A 49 -3.90 1.64 -0.17
N ASP A 50 -4.73 0.65 0.17
CA ASP A 50 -5.14 0.38 1.54
C ASP A 50 -3.98 -0.06 2.44
N LEU A 51 -3.11 -0.94 1.96
CA LEU A 51 -1.89 -1.31 2.67
C LEU A 51 -1.00 -0.08 2.92
N GLN A 52 -0.81 0.78 1.91
CA GLN A 52 -0.04 2.01 2.06
C GLN A 52 -0.63 2.96 3.12
N ARG A 53 -1.96 3.02 3.24
CA ARG A 53 -2.68 3.81 4.26
C ARG A 53 -2.53 3.21 5.66
N ARG A 54 -2.58 1.88 5.81
CA ARG A 54 -2.39 1.19 7.10
C ARG A 54 -1.00 1.45 7.69
N HIS A 55 0.04 1.51 6.85
CA HIS A 55 1.41 1.89 7.25
C HIS A 55 1.57 3.39 7.62
N LYS A 56 0.59 4.25 7.36
CA LYS A 56 0.63 5.68 7.74
C LYS A 56 0.03 5.94 9.12
N ALA A 57 -0.78 5.04 9.68
CA ALA A 57 -1.43 5.27 10.96
C ALA A 57 -0.41 5.13 12.10
N PRO A 58 -0.11 6.20 12.87
CA PRO A 58 0.63 6.05 14.12
C PRO A 58 -0.25 5.20 15.03
N ARG A 59 0.29 4.08 15.51
CA ARG A 59 -0.36 3.25 16.52
C ARG A 59 -0.58 4.14 17.76
N MET A 60 -1.78 4.70 17.92
CA MET A 60 -2.15 5.48 19.09
C MET A 60 -2.04 4.57 20.32
N ILE A 61 -1.01 4.79 21.12
CA ILE A 61 -0.86 4.18 22.44
C ILE A 61 -1.86 4.85 23.39
N SER A 62 -3.01 4.21 23.61
CA SER A 62 -3.93 4.58 24.69
C SER A 62 -3.32 4.17 26.02
N ASN A 63 -2.63 5.09 26.69
CA ASN A 63 -2.06 4.87 28.01
C ASN A 63 -3.16 5.03 29.08
N ALA A 64 -4.02 4.02 29.20
CA ALA A 64 -5.16 4.01 30.11
C ALA A 64 -4.86 3.24 31.41
N LYS A 65 -3.80 3.60 32.15
CA LYS A 65 -3.64 3.24 33.58
C LYS A 65 -2.80 4.30 34.30
N ARG A 66 -3.44 5.38 34.72
CA ARG A 66 -3.00 6.19 35.87
C ARG A 66 -4.17 6.17 36.87
N SER A 67 -3.85 5.97 38.14
CA SER A 67 -4.72 6.05 39.32
C SER A 67 -5.50 4.77 39.69
N LEU A 68 -4.95 4.00 40.63
CA LEU A 68 -5.53 3.69 41.94
C LEU A 68 -4.38 3.47 42.92
#